data_AF-A0A535TM21-F1
#
_entry.id   AF-A0A535TM21-F1
#
_cell.length_a   1.000
_cell.length_b   1.000
_cell.length_c   1.000
_cell.angle_alpha   90.00
_cell.angle_beta   90.00
_cell.angle_gamma   90.00
#
_symmetry.space_group_name_H-M   'P 1'
#
loop_
_entity.id
_entity.type
_entity.pdbx_description
1 polymer ?
#
loop_
_entity_poly.entity_id
_entity_poly.type
_entity_poly.pdbx_seq_one_letter_code
_entity_poly.pdbx_strand_id
1 'polypeptide(L)'
;MKRLALAFILGVAGLMLPVTALAEDQPFKTVVDGIVPKTPGLTIQGSAGGCDLLLQNQTGQDVILFDLSKPAKPFRFAAPPKSASPKPPIPVHLTGAWPCASLPAVTEDQRWNHAEATVVGWTIKGAVGAVTFVISGRSLYDPALDPSAEWTFYLRIAVGALIVGSLLIAGPYLFKRRREILGNSKKAA
;
A
#
# COMPACT_ATOMS: atom_id res chain seq x y z
N MET A 1 15.23 -34.02 -20.75
CA MET A 1 16.03 -32.98 -20.06
C MET A 1 16.21 -31.69 -20.87
N LYS A 2 16.48 -31.73 -22.19
CA LYS A 2 16.70 -30.50 -23.01
C LYS A 2 15.51 -29.53 -23.12
N ARG A 3 14.26 -30.02 -23.09
CA ARG A 3 13.05 -29.16 -23.18
C ARG A 3 12.68 -28.44 -21.89
N LEU A 4 13.09 -28.99 -20.74
CA LEU A 4 12.87 -28.39 -19.42
C LEU A 4 13.87 -27.26 -19.13
N ALA A 5 15.12 -27.41 -19.59
CA ALA A 5 16.13 -26.36 -19.46
C ALA A 5 15.76 -25.10 -20.27
N LEU A 6 15.20 -25.27 -21.47
CA LEU A 6 14.80 -24.15 -22.33
C LEU A 6 13.61 -23.35 -21.75
N ALA A 7 12.64 -24.06 -21.15
CA ALA A 7 11.50 -23.42 -20.48
C ALA A 7 11.91 -22.65 -19.22
N PHE A 8 12.93 -23.14 -18.50
CA PHE A 8 13.46 -22.47 -17.32
C PHE A 8 14.23 -21.20 -17.69
N ILE A 9 14.99 -21.21 -18.79
CA ILE A 9 15.74 -20.05 -19.27
C ILE A 9 14.80 -18.92 -19.76
N LEU A 10 13.71 -19.26 -20.46
CA LEU A 10 12.70 -18.28 -20.89
C LEU A 10 11.92 -17.68 -19.70
N GLY A 11 11.66 -18.47 -18.65
CA GLY A 11 11.05 -17.97 -17.41
C GLY A 11 11.94 -17.00 -16.64
N VAL A 12 13.26 -17.24 -16.63
CA VAL A 12 14.24 -16.35 -15.96
C VAL A 12 14.49 -15.07 -16.77
N ALA A 13 14.48 -15.14 -18.11
CA ALA A 13 14.66 -13.96 -18.97
C ALA A 13 13.50 -12.96 -18.88
N GLY A 14 12.26 -13.43 -18.64
CA GLY A 14 11.10 -12.55 -18.43
C GLY A 14 11.13 -11.76 -17.12
N LEU A 15 11.90 -12.22 -16.12
CA LEU A 15 12.05 -11.59 -14.80
C LEU A 15 13.11 -10.47 -14.78
N MET A 16 13.85 -10.26 -15.87
CA MET A 16 14.98 -9.32 -15.95
C MET A 16 14.66 -8.01 -16.68
N LEU A 17 13.38 -7.73 -16.96
CA LEU A 17 12.99 -6.43 -17.54
C LEU A 17 13.09 -5.35 -16.47
N PRO A 18 13.95 -4.33 -16.64
CA PRO A 18 14.06 -3.23 -15.71
C PRO A 18 12.84 -2.34 -15.90
N VAL A 19 11.84 -2.50 -15.03
CA VAL A 19 10.84 -1.46 -14.84
C VAL A 19 11.48 -0.45 -13.92
N THR A 20 11.99 0.63 -14.52
CA THR A 20 12.33 1.85 -13.80
C THR A 20 11.16 2.20 -12.90
N ALA A 21 11.34 2.02 -11.58
CA ALA A 21 10.40 2.53 -10.60
C ALA A 21 10.33 4.04 -10.83
N LEU A 22 9.21 4.49 -11.40
CA LEU A 22 8.86 5.89 -11.33
C LEU A 22 8.78 6.22 -9.83
N ALA A 23 9.75 6.98 -9.35
CA ALA A 23 9.50 7.85 -8.24
C ALA A 23 8.28 8.69 -8.63
N GLU A 24 7.14 8.55 -7.95
CA GLU A 24 6.30 9.69 -7.61
C GLU A 24 5.19 9.33 -6.59
N ASP A 25 4.70 8.08 -6.54
CA ASP A 25 3.70 7.70 -5.52
C ASP A 25 4.37 7.09 -4.29
N GLN A 26 4.32 7.79 -3.16
CA GLN A 26 4.68 7.18 -1.89
C GLN A 26 3.69 6.04 -1.58
N PRO A 27 4.16 4.87 -1.09
CA PRO A 27 3.34 3.66 -0.91
C PRO A 27 2.45 3.74 0.34
N PHE A 28 1.76 4.87 0.48
CA PHE A 28 0.89 5.17 1.59
C PHE A 28 -0.50 5.48 1.08
N LYS A 29 -1.50 5.18 1.88
CA LYS A 29 -2.87 5.64 1.69
C LYS A 29 -3.38 6.34 2.93
N THR A 30 -4.24 7.30 2.71
CA THR A 30 -4.97 7.97 3.77
C THR A 30 -6.26 7.20 4.07
N VAL A 31 -6.59 7.04 5.34
CA VAL A 31 -7.89 6.56 5.80
C VAL A 31 -8.49 7.61 6.71
N VAL A 32 -9.71 8.06 6.39
CA VAL A 32 -10.46 8.99 7.24
C VAL A 32 -11.38 8.17 8.13
N ASP A 33 -11.09 8.17 9.43
CA ASP A 33 -11.87 7.41 10.43
C ASP A 33 -13.19 8.13 10.76
N GLY A 34 -13.23 9.47 10.68
CA GLY A 34 -14.48 10.21 10.83
C GLY A 34 -14.35 11.73 10.89
N ILE A 35 -15.50 12.39 10.77
CA ILE A 35 -15.67 13.84 10.89
C ILE A 35 -16.67 14.11 12.01
N VAL A 36 -16.28 14.92 12.99
CA VAL A 36 -17.11 15.24 14.17
C VAL A 36 -17.18 16.76 14.39
N PRO A 37 -18.39 17.35 14.44
CA PRO A 37 -19.69 16.73 14.16
C PRO A 37 -19.81 16.34 12.67
N LYS A 38 -20.73 15.43 12.36
CA LYS A 38 -21.07 15.13 10.96
C LYS A 38 -21.71 16.37 10.33
N THR A 39 -21.09 16.89 9.29
CA THR A 39 -21.59 18.05 8.54
C THR A 39 -22.39 17.57 7.33
N PRO A 40 -23.71 17.83 7.25
CA PRO A 40 -24.52 17.43 6.10
C PRO A 40 -23.98 18.01 4.80
N GLY A 41 -23.84 17.18 3.77
CA GLY A 41 -23.32 17.59 2.46
C GLY A 41 -21.79 17.76 2.40
N LEU A 42 -21.04 17.45 3.45
CA LEU A 42 -19.58 17.36 3.40
C LEU A 42 -19.14 15.89 3.50
N THR A 43 -18.40 15.43 2.50
CA THR A 43 -17.73 14.13 2.53
C THR A 43 -16.25 14.35 2.33
N ILE A 44 -15.42 13.80 3.22
CA ILE A 44 -13.96 13.80 3.08
C ILE A 44 -13.52 12.35 3.21
N GLN A 45 -12.89 11.84 2.17
CA GLN A 45 -12.35 10.48 2.10
C GLN A 45 -10.83 10.54 1.94
N GLY A 46 -10.15 9.48 2.35
CA GLY A 46 -8.72 9.35 2.09
C GLY A 46 -8.42 8.87 0.66
N SER A 47 -7.23 9.19 0.17
CA SER A 47 -6.71 8.78 -1.13
C SER A 47 -5.31 8.16 -1.00
N ALA A 48 -4.78 7.60 -2.09
CA ALA A 48 -3.38 7.21 -2.20
C ALA A 48 -2.46 8.44 -2.09
N GLY A 49 -1.25 8.24 -1.54
CA GLY A 49 -0.23 9.26 -1.25
C GLY A 49 -0.08 9.59 0.25
N GLY A 50 -0.90 9.00 1.12
CA GLY A 50 -0.75 9.04 2.58
C GLY A 50 -1.04 10.39 3.26
N CYS A 51 -1.14 11.47 2.49
CA CYS A 51 -1.61 12.78 2.95
C CYS A 51 -2.63 13.41 1.98
N ASP A 52 -3.15 12.59 1.07
CA ASP A 52 -4.14 12.98 0.08
C ASP A 52 -5.56 12.65 0.54
N LEU A 53 -6.47 13.56 0.23
CA LEU A 53 -7.89 13.48 0.53
C LEU A 53 -8.72 13.71 -0.74
N LEU A 54 -9.92 13.14 -0.76
CA LEU A 54 -10.98 13.46 -1.70
C LEU A 54 -12.06 14.23 -0.96
N LEU A 55 -12.21 15.51 -1.31
CA LEU A 55 -13.17 16.42 -0.69
C LEU A 55 -14.37 16.62 -1.60
N GLN A 56 -15.56 16.27 -1.11
CA GLN A 56 -16.83 16.53 -1.76
C GLN A 56 -17.65 17.51 -0.92
N ASN A 57 -17.90 18.69 -1.50
CA ASN A 57 -18.63 19.77 -0.84
C ASN A 57 -19.96 20.06 -1.55
N GLN A 58 -21.06 19.73 -0.88
CA GLN A 58 -22.46 19.98 -1.27
C GLN A 58 -23.16 20.91 -0.26
N THR A 59 -22.41 21.52 0.65
CA THR A 59 -22.95 22.36 1.74
C THR A 59 -23.40 23.74 1.27
N GLY A 60 -22.93 24.18 0.09
CA GLY A 60 -23.11 25.54 -0.40
C GLY A 60 -22.30 26.60 0.35
N GLN A 61 -21.38 26.19 1.23
CA GLN A 61 -20.45 27.04 1.98
C GLN A 61 -19.01 26.57 1.76
N ASP A 62 -18.07 27.50 1.92
CA ASP A 62 -16.65 27.16 1.77
C ASP A 62 -16.19 26.25 2.91
N VAL A 63 -15.39 25.24 2.55
CA VAL A 63 -14.73 24.38 3.50
C VAL A 63 -13.33 24.93 3.74
N ILE A 64 -12.96 25.09 5.00
CA ILE A 64 -11.61 25.52 5.39
C ILE A 64 -10.99 24.42 6.23
N LEU A 65 -9.80 23.98 5.89
CA LEU A 65 -8.99 23.09 6.74
C LEU A 65 -7.83 23.89 7.34
N PHE A 66 -7.49 23.62 8.60
CA PHE A 66 -6.42 24.31 9.31
C PHE A 66 -5.27 23.35 9.58
N ASP A 67 -4.07 23.73 9.17
CA ASP A 67 -2.86 22.97 9.50
C ASP A 67 -2.44 23.18 10.97
N LEU A 68 -1.36 22.52 11.40
CA LEU A 68 -0.85 22.62 12.77
C LEU A 68 0.24 23.67 12.94
N SER A 69 0.41 24.58 11.98
CA SER A 69 1.38 25.67 12.10
C SER A 69 0.98 26.66 13.19
N LYS A 70 1.93 27.49 13.64
CA LYS A 70 1.69 28.52 14.66
C LYS A 70 2.14 29.88 14.09
N PRO A 71 1.20 30.73 13.62
CA PRO A 71 -0.27 30.59 13.65
C PRO A 71 -0.81 29.61 12.61
N ALA A 72 -1.95 28.96 12.88
CA ALA A 72 -2.55 27.96 11.99
C ALA A 72 -2.94 28.56 10.63
N LYS A 73 -2.55 27.90 9.55
CA LYS A 73 -2.78 28.36 8.18
C LYS A 73 -4.10 27.79 7.64
N PRO A 74 -5.01 28.64 7.12
CA PRO A 74 -6.26 28.18 6.52
C PRO A 74 -6.05 27.76 5.05
N PHE A 75 -6.63 26.62 4.69
CA PHE A 75 -6.72 26.10 3.33
C PHE A 75 -8.19 26.09 2.91
N ARG A 76 -8.56 27.00 2.00
CA ARG A 76 -9.95 27.25 1.59
C ARG A 76 -10.31 26.49 0.32
N PHE A 77 -11.42 25.77 0.37
CA PHE A 77 -12.04 25.06 -0.74
C PHE A 77 -13.42 25.68 -1.01
N ALA A 78 -13.53 26.37 -2.14
CA ALA A 78 -14.72 27.13 -2.48
C ALA A 78 -15.95 26.22 -2.67
N ALA A 79 -17.12 26.70 -2.24
CA ALA A 79 -18.39 26.08 -2.54
C ALA A 79 -18.69 26.13 -4.04
N PRO A 80 -19.27 25.06 -4.62
CA PRO A 80 -19.85 25.15 -5.95
C PRO A 80 -21.04 26.15 -5.95
N PRO A 81 -21.27 26.88 -7.05
CA PRO A 81 -22.44 27.74 -7.19
C PRO A 81 -23.73 26.93 -7.01
N LYS A 82 -24.76 27.51 -6.37
CA LYS A 82 -26.04 26.84 -6.09
C LYS A 82 -26.77 26.29 -7.35
N SER A 83 -26.43 26.78 -8.54
CA SER A 83 -27.01 26.35 -9.82
C SER A 83 -26.18 25.30 -10.57
N ALA A 84 -25.05 24.85 -10.01
CA ALA A 84 -24.18 23.88 -10.67
C ALA A 84 -24.59 22.45 -10.33
N SER A 85 -24.51 21.55 -11.32
CA SER A 85 -24.60 20.11 -11.10
C SER A 85 -23.61 19.64 -10.03
N PRO A 86 -23.87 18.51 -9.33
CA PRO A 86 -22.96 17.99 -8.31
C PRO A 86 -21.54 17.84 -8.87
N LYS A 87 -20.58 18.56 -8.29
CA LYS A 87 -19.18 18.49 -8.73
C LYS A 87 -18.58 17.16 -8.27
N PRO A 88 -17.73 16.51 -9.08
CA PRO A 88 -16.95 15.37 -8.62
C PRO A 88 -16.09 15.75 -7.41
N PRO A 89 -15.72 14.77 -6.55
CA PRO A 89 -14.78 15.00 -5.45
C PRO A 89 -13.49 15.64 -5.93
N ILE A 90 -12.97 16.59 -5.16
CA ILE A 90 -11.74 17.33 -5.45
C ILE A 90 -10.58 16.61 -4.77
N PRO A 91 -9.51 16.23 -5.50
CA PRO A 91 -8.29 15.75 -4.87
C PRO A 91 -7.59 16.91 -4.14
N VAL A 92 -7.21 16.65 -2.89
CA VAL A 92 -6.58 17.62 -2.00
C VAL A 92 -5.32 16.97 -1.43
N HIS A 93 -4.17 17.47 -1.84
CA HIS A 93 -2.89 17.14 -1.21
C HIS A 93 -2.61 18.12 -0.07
N LEU A 94 -2.53 17.61 1.16
CA LEU A 94 -2.30 18.44 2.35
C LEU A 94 -0.82 18.85 2.45
N THR A 95 -0.49 20.02 1.89
CA THR A 95 0.85 20.62 1.96
C THR A 95 0.99 21.56 3.15
N GLY A 96 2.10 21.48 3.89
CA GLY A 96 2.36 22.34 5.06
C GLY A 96 2.59 21.58 6.35
N ALA A 97 2.25 22.19 7.49
CA ALA A 97 2.46 21.60 8.82
C ALA A 97 1.33 20.60 9.16
N TRP A 98 1.11 19.61 8.29
CA TRP A 98 0.15 18.54 8.52
C TRP A 98 0.84 17.33 9.15
N PRO A 99 0.14 16.59 10.03
CA PRO A 99 0.69 15.37 10.61
C PRO A 99 1.15 14.33 9.60
N CYS A 100 0.50 14.28 8.44
CA CYS A 100 0.83 13.35 7.35
C CYS A 100 1.81 13.93 6.31
N ALA A 101 2.25 15.17 6.44
CA ALA A 101 3.13 15.80 5.45
C ALA A 101 4.56 15.23 5.48
N SER A 102 4.95 14.62 6.60
CA SER A 102 6.23 13.90 6.74
C SER A 102 5.95 12.49 7.22
N LEU A 103 5.77 11.58 6.25
CA LEU A 103 5.64 10.16 6.53
C LEU A 103 7.05 9.56 6.67
N PRO A 104 7.25 8.63 7.61
CA PRO A 104 8.53 7.94 7.77
C PRO A 104 8.82 7.08 6.53
N ALA A 105 10.09 6.80 6.31
CA ALA A 105 10.51 5.87 5.27
C ALA A 105 9.93 4.47 5.54
N VAL A 106 9.56 3.77 4.47
CA VAL A 106 9.13 2.36 4.56
C VAL A 106 10.32 1.49 4.96
N THR A 107 10.15 0.71 6.01
CA THR A 107 11.15 -0.23 6.50
C THR A 107 11.15 -1.54 5.71
N GLU A 108 12.28 -2.25 5.71
CA GLU A 108 12.37 -3.57 5.09
C GLU A 108 11.40 -4.56 5.73
N ASP A 109 11.21 -4.52 7.04
CA ASP A 109 10.25 -5.37 7.76
C ASP A 109 8.80 -5.14 7.30
N GLN A 110 8.41 -3.88 7.04
CA GLN A 110 7.08 -3.57 6.51
C GLN A 110 6.87 -4.18 5.12
N ARG A 111 7.86 -4.03 4.22
CA ARG A 111 7.84 -4.69 2.90
C ARG A 111 7.85 -6.20 3.04
N TRP A 112 8.59 -6.71 4.03
CA TRP A 112 8.67 -8.13 4.27
C TRP A 112 7.32 -8.68 4.72
N ASN A 113 6.60 -7.99 5.59
CA ASN A 113 5.32 -8.51 6.07
C ASN A 113 4.21 -8.50 5.02
N HIS A 114 4.36 -7.70 3.94
CA HIS A 114 3.38 -7.60 2.85
C HIS A 114 1.95 -7.43 3.38
N ALA A 115 1.80 -6.53 4.34
CA ALA A 115 0.54 -6.27 5.03
C ALA A 115 0.39 -4.76 5.27
N GLU A 116 -0.85 -4.30 5.27
CA GLU A 116 -1.15 -2.92 5.63
C GLU A 116 -0.78 -2.63 7.08
N ALA A 117 -0.17 -1.47 7.32
CA ALA A 117 0.24 -1.06 8.66
C ALA A 117 -0.06 0.42 8.87
N THR A 118 -0.64 0.76 10.02
CA THR A 118 -0.78 2.17 10.41
C THR A 118 0.59 2.75 10.74
N VAL A 119 0.91 3.86 10.07
CA VAL A 119 2.19 4.55 10.21
C VAL A 119 2.02 5.75 11.15
N VAL A 120 0.97 6.54 10.94
CA VAL A 120 0.65 7.69 11.78
C VAL A 120 -0.86 7.86 11.89
N GLY A 121 -1.33 8.13 13.09
CA GLY A 121 -2.69 8.62 13.35
C GLY A 121 -2.68 10.12 13.58
N TRP A 122 -3.71 10.81 13.12
CA TRP A 122 -3.75 12.26 13.13
C TRP A 122 -5.15 12.83 13.24
N THR A 123 -5.20 14.08 13.67
CA THR A 123 -6.43 14.86 13.77
C THR A 123 -6.21 16.27 13.27
N ILE A 124 -7.13 16.79 12.46
CA ILE A 124 -7.06 18.15 11.93
C ILE A 124 -8.38 18.89 12.15
N LYS A 125 -8.31 20.21 12.28
CA LYS A 125 -9.51 21.05 12.43
C LYS A 125 -9.94 21.60 11.09
N GLY A 126 -11.25 21.75 10.91
CA GLY A 126 -11.83 22.42 9.77
C GLY A 126 -13.07 23.20 10.14
N ALA A 127 -13.58 23.97 9.18
CA ALA A 127 -14.80 24.72 9.29
C ALA A 127 -15.58 24.69 7.96
N VAL A 128 -16.91 24.62 8.06
CA VAL A 128 -17.84 24.90 6.96
C VAL A 128 -18.76 26.01 7.43
N GLY A 129 -18.60 27.20 6.85
CA GLY A 129 -19.28 28.40 7.33
C GLY A 129 -19.05 28.63 8.83
N ALA A 130 -20.12 28.59 9.63
CA ALA A 130 -20.05 28.77 11.09
C ALA A 130 -19.80 27.48 11.88
N VAL A 131 -19.87 26.31 11.23
CA VAL A 131 -19.69 25.01 11.89
C VAL A 131 -18.22 24.62 11.86
N THR A 132 -17.63 24.40 13.03
CA THR A 132 -16.29 23.82 13.13
C THR A 132 -16.39 22.31 13.29
N PHE A 133 -15.44 21.58 12.72
CA PHE A 133 -15.36 20.13 12.81
C PHE A 133 -13.92 19.67 12.97
N VAL A 134 -13.76 18.44 13.45
CA VAL A 134 -12.48 17.74 13.56
C VAL A 134 -12.55 16.52 12.67
N ILE A 135 -11.52 16.34 11.84
CA ILE A 135 -11.30 15.13 11.06
C ILE A 135 -10.27 14.29 11.82
N SER A 136 -10.57 13.01 12.03
CA SER A 136 -9.61 12.02 12.49
C SER A 136 -9.28 11.08 11.34
N GLY A 137 -8.00 10.77 11.16
CA GLY A 137 -7.54 9.91 10.10
C GLY A 137 -6.22 9.25 10.43
N ARG A 138 -5.81 8.35 9.55
CA ARG A 138 -4.57 7.60 9.65
C ARG A 138 -3.93 7.50 8.28
N SER A 139 -2.61 7.55 8.26
CA SER A 139 -1.82 7.20 7.09
C SER A 139 -1.34 5.77 7.26
N LEU A 140 -1.67 4.93 6.28
CA LEU A 140 -1.33 3.51 6.26
C LEU A 140 -0.27 3.27 5.20
N TYR A 141 0.70 2.43 5.49
CA TYR A 141 1.48 1.75 4.46
C TYR A 141 0.57 0.75 3.75
N ASP A 142 0.59 0.75 2.41
CA ASP A 142 -0.14 -0.20 1.58
C ASP A 142 0.84 -0.93 0.65
N PRO A 143 1.07 -2.25 0.84
CA PRO A 143 2.00 -3.00 0.01
C PRO A 143 1.57 -3.08 -1.46
N ALA A 144 0.28 -2.92 -1.78
CA ALA A 144 -0.21 -2.90 -3.16
C ALA A 144 0.22 -1.63 -3.92
N LEU A 145 0.58 -0.57 -3.19
CA LEU A 145 1.16 0.66 -3.73
C LEU A 145 2.70 0.64 -3.72
N ASP A 146 3.32 -0.44 -3.24
CA ASP A 146 4.78 -0.60 -3.15
C ASP A 146 5.28 -1.70 -4.11
N PRO A 147 5.76 -1.34 -5.31
CA PRO A 147 6.30 -2.31 -6.26
C PRO A 147 7.40 -3.19 -5.66
N SER A 148 8.20 -2.68 -4.72
CA SER A 148 9.28 -3.44 -4.11
C SER A 148 8.77 -4.51 -3.13
N ALA A 149 7.65 -4.26 -2.47
CA ALA A 149 6.99 -5.25 -1.61
C ALA A 149 6.36 -6.37 -2.44
N GLU A 150 5.70 -6.03 -3.55
CA GLU A 150 5.17 -7.00 -4.53
C GLU A 150 6.27 -7.93 -5.06
N TRP A 151 7.41 -7.37 -5.48
CA TRP A 151 8.55 -8.17 -5.94
C TRP A 151 9.07 -9.12 -4.87
N THR A 152 9.20 -8.64 -3.64
CA THR A 152 9.65 -9.45 -2.52
C THR A 152 8.67 -10.60 -2.26
N PHE A 153 7.37 -10.35 -2.38
CA PHE A 153 6.34 -11.37 -2.25
C PHE A 153 6.44 -12.46 -3.33
N TYR A 154 6.58 -12.09 -4.61
CA TYR A 154 6.78 -13.07 -5.70
C TYR A 154 8.05 -13.89 -5.51
N LEU A 155 9.14 -13.28 -5.06
CA LEU A 155 10.40 -13.98 -4.82
C LEU A 155 10.23 -15.06 -3.75
N ARG A 156 9.46 -14.79 -2.68
CA ARG A 156 9.16 -15.82 -1.67
C ARG A 156 8.38 -16.99 -2.23
N ILE A 157 7.37 -16.72 -3.04
CA ILE A 157 6.58 -17.78 -3.69
C ILE A 157 7.49 -18.61 -4.59
N ALA A 158 8.35 -17.97 -5.39
CA ALA A 158 9.28 -18.66 -6.27
C ALA A 158 10.27 -19.55 -5.50
N VAL A 159 10.90 -19.03 -4.44
CA VAL A 159 11.83 -19.80 -3.60
C VAL A 159 11.12 -20.96 -2.91
N GLY A 160 9.92 -20.73 -2.36
CA GLY A 160 9.10 -21.78 -1.76
C GLY A 160 8.76 -22.90 -2.76
N ALA A 161 8.37 -22.53 -3.98
CA ALA A 161 8.09 -23.48 -5.05
C ALA A 161 9.34 -24.29 -5.46
N LEU A 162 10.52 -23.66 -5.52
CA LEU A 162 11.78 -24.34 -5.81
C LEU A 162 12.17 -25.35 -4.72
N ILE A 163 12.00 -24.99 -3.44
CA ILE A 163 12.27 -25.89 -2.31
C ILE A 163 11.35 -27.11 -2.38
N VAL A 164 10.04 -26.90 -2.52
CA VAL A 164 9.05 -27.98 -2.61
C VAL A 164 9.30 -28.86 -3.85
N GLY A 165 9.55 -28.25 -5.00
CA GLY A 165 9.88 -28.97 -6.23
C GLY A 165 11.15 -29.82 -6.09
N SER A 166 12.19 -29.28 -5.43
CA SER A 166 13.43 -30.01 -5.18
C SER A 166 13.21 -31.20 -4.25
N LEU A 167 12.42 -31.04 -3.19
CA LEU A 167 12.06 -32.12 -2.28
C LEU A 167 11.25 -33.23 -2.98
N LEU A 168 10.33 -32.87 -3.87
CA LEU A 168 9.53 -33.83 -4.63
C LEU A 168 10.38 -34.66 -5.62
N ILE A 169 11.49 -34.12 -6.11
CA ILE A 169 12.43 -34.84 -7.00
C ILE A 169 13.44 -35.65 -6.17
N ALA A 170 14.08 -35.00 -5.20
CA ALA A 170 15.15 -35.60 -4.40
C ALA A 170 14.63 -36.67 -3.43
N GLY A 171 13.45 -36.48 -2.83
CA GLY A 171 12.87 -37.40 -1.87
C GLY A 171 12.74 -38.83 -2.43
N PRO A 172 11.99 -39.05 -3.52
CA PRO A 172 11.86 -40.37 -4.14
C PRO A 172 13.21 -40.98 -4.56
N TYR A 173 14.13 -40.16 -5.09
CA TYR A 173 15.46 -40.61 -5.47
C TYR A 173 16.26 -41.11 -4.25
N LEU A 174 16.29 -40.33 -3.17
CA LEU A 174 16.98 -40.70 -1.93
C LEU A 174 16.35 -41.94 -1.29
N PHE A 175 15.02 -42.07 -1.30
CA PHE A 175 14.32 -43.28 -0.83
C PHE A 175 14.66 -44.52 -1.66
N LYS A 176 14.69 -44.39 -2.99
CA LYS A 176 15.10 -45.49 -3.89
C LYS A 176 16.54 -45.90 -3.61
N ARG A 177 17.46 -44.95 -3.55
CA ARG A 177 18.89 -45.20 -3.28
C ARG A 177 19.12 -45.82 -1.91
N ARG A 178 18.39 -45.39 -0.88
CA ARG A 178 18.41 -46.01 0.45
C ARG A 178 17.96 -47.47 0.40
N ARG A 179 16.87 -47.78 -0.33
CA ARG A 179 16.40 -49.17 -0.51
C ARG A 179 17.44 -50.04 -1.23
N GLU A 180 18.09 -49.52 -2.26
CA GLU A 180 19.15 -50.25 -2.99
C GLU A 180 20.34 -50.58 -2.07
N ILE A 181 20.81 -49.62 -1.28
CA ILE A 181 21.93 -49.83 -0.34
C ILE A 181 21.56 -50.86 0.73
N LEU A 182 20.39 -50.73 1.36
CA LEU A 182 19.93 -51.67 2.39
C LEU A 182 19.60 -53.07 1.83
N GLY A 183 19.11 -53.14 0.59
CA GLY A 183 18.82 -54.40 -0.09
C GLY A 183 20.09 -55.17 -0.48
N ASN A 184 21.14 -54.47 -0.92
CA ASN A 184 22.43 -55.07 -1.23
C ASN A 184 23.16 -55.56 0.04
N SER A 185 23.00 -54.86 1.17
CA SER A 185 23.54 -55.30 2.47
C SER A 185 22.98 -56.66 2.93
N LYS A 186 21.72 -56.98 2.62
CA LYS A 186 21.11 -58.28 2.96
C LYS A 186 21.54 -59.44 2.05
N LYS A 187 22.08 -59.17 0.87
CA LYS A 187 22.57 -60.20 -0.07
C LYS A 187 24.05 -60.52 0.11
N ALA A 188 24.78 -59.73 0.89
CA ALA A 188 26.20 -59.90 1.16
C ALA A 188 26.50 -60.58 2.51
N ALA A 189 25.46 -61.10 3.19
CA ALA A 189 25.55 -61.84 4.44
C ALA A 189 25.09 -63.28 4.23
#